data_AF-A0A957RDG4-F1
#
_entry.id   AF-A0A957RDG4-F1
#
_cell.length_a   1.000
_cell.length_b   1.000
_cell.length_c   1.000
_cell.angle_alpha   90.00
_cell.angle_beta   90.00
_cell.angle_gamma   90.00
#
_symmetry.space_group_name_H-M   'P 1'
#
loop_
_entity.id
_entity.type
_entity.pdbx_description
1 polymer ?
#
loop_
_entity_poly.entity_id
_entity_poly.type
_entity_poly.pdbx_seq_one_letter_code
_entity_poly.pdbx_strand_id
1 'polypeptide(L)'
;DELRTKAQEHDVVFVNVYVMPLMTFGTVRVTAGGFGHWGWRALFTEHPHVVYTSFGSPYLTHELPHAPAVALAYGGSVASQRAAVKFWLGEIPAQGMLPVQLPKVKVHRPDSSR
;
A
#
# COMPACT_ATOMS: atom_id res chain seq x y z
N ASP A 1 15.16 -8.03 -9.65
CA ASP A 1 15.50 -7.25 -10.86
C ASP A 1 14.59 -7.52 -12.04
N GLU A 2 14.37 -8.77 -12.47
CA GLU A 2 13.48 -9.08 -13.62
C GLU A 2 12.08 -8.43 -13.55
N LEU A 3 11.39 -8.55 -12.41
CA LEU A 3 10.04 -7.98 -12.25
C LEU A 3 10.01 -6.45 -12.30
N ARG A 4 11.12 -5.80 -11.93
CA ARG A 4 11.23 -4.34 -11.99
C ARG A 4 11.45 -3.87 -13.41
N THR A 5 12.24 -4.61 -14.21
CA THR A 5 12.35 -4.39 -15.65
C THR A 5 10.98 -4.53 -16.32
N LYS A 6 10.25 -5.63 -16.04
CA LYS A 6 8.90 -5.82 -16.57
C LYS A 6 7.94 -4.71 -16.14
N ALA A 7 8.05 -4.22 -14.91
CA ALA A 7 7.24 -3.10 -14.44
C ALA A 7 7.42 -1.83 -15.30
N GLN A 8 8.61 -1.61 -15.86
CA GLN A 8 8.88 -0.47 -16.76
C GLN A 8 8.33 -0.66 -18.18
N GLU A 9 8.02 -1.90 -18.57
CA GLU A 9 7.45 -2.23 -19.88
C GLU A 9 5.92 -2.08 -19.93
N HIS A 10 5.27 -1.78 -18.81
CA HIS A 10 3.82 -1.72 -18.68
C HIS A 10 3.36 -0.30 -18.33
N ASP A 11 2.20 0.12 -18.84
CA ASP A 11 1.70 1.48 -18.58
C ASP A 11 1.29 1.70 -17.12
N VAL A 12 0.84 0.65 -16.43
CA VAL A 12 0.34 0.70 -15.05
C VAL A 12 0.77 -0.55 -14.29
N VAL A 13 1.20 -0.36 -13.03
CA VAL A 13 1.63 -1.44 -12.15
C VAL A 13 0.76 -1.49 -10.89
N PHE A 14 0.13 -2.64 -10.65
CA PHE A 14 -0.66 -2.90 -9.45
C PHE A 14 0.17 -3.69 -8.43
N VAL A 15 0.46 -3.07 -7.29
CA VAL A 15 1.22 -3.68 -6.21
C VAL A 15 0.26 -4.12 -5.11
N ASN A 16 -0.02 -5.42 -5.06
CA ASN A 16 -0.97 -6.01 -4.14
C ASN A 16 -0.26 -6.56 -2.90
N VAL A 17 -0.58 -5.97 -1.75
CA VAL A 17 0.02 -6.30 -0.46
C VAL A 17 -1.01 -7.05 0.37
N TYR A 18 -0.77 -8.33 0.62
CA TYR A 18 -1.59 -9.14 1.50
C TYR A 18 -0.93 -9.24 2.87
N VAL A 19 -1.63 -8.76 3.90
CA VAL A 19 -1.13 -8.81 5.29
C VAL A 19 -2.21 -9.47 6.12
N MET A 20 -1.91 -10.65 6.63
CA MET A 20 -2.78 -11.31 7.58
C MET A 20 -2.46 -10.80 8.99
N PRO A 21 -3.36 -10.07 9.67
CA PRO A 21 -3.16 -9.71 11.06
C PRO A 21 -3.22 -10.98 11.90
N LEU A 22 -2.09 -11.39 12.48
CA LEU A 22 -2.03 -12.51 13.41
C LEU A 22 -2.12 -11.97 14.84
N MET A 23 -3.10 -12.47 15.60
CA MET A 23 -3.37 -12.08 17.00
C MET A 23 -2.19 -12.29 17.97
N THR A 24 -1.17 -13.03 17.56
CA THR A 24 -0.06 -13.49 18.41
C THR A 24 1.12 -12.52 18.51
N PHE A 25 1.29 -11.57 17.58
CA PHE A 25 2.54 -10.81 17.47
C PHE A 25 2.53 -9.41 18.11
N GLY A 26 1.43 -8.99 18.73
CA GLY A 26 1.32 -7.69 19.43
C GLY A 26 1.59 -6.44 18.58
N THR A 27 1.93 -6.64 17.29
CA THR A 27 2.32 -5.62 16.32
C THR A 27 1.84 -6.04 14.94
N VAL A 28 1.11 -5.16 14.26
CA VAL A 28 0.74 -5.34 12.86
C VAL A 28 1.66 -4.44 12.04
N ARG A 29 2.84 -4.95 11.73
CA ARG A 29 3.79 -4.28 10.81
C ARG A 29 3.64 -4.91 9.43
N VAL A 30 3.18 -4.14 8.46
CA VAL A 30 3.05 -4.59 7.06
C VAL A 30 4.43 -4.79 6.43
N THR A 31 5.44 -4.08 6.94
CA THR A 31 6.84 -4.13 6.46
C THR A 31 7.68 -5.30 6.96
N ALA A 32 7.12 -6.23 7.74
CA ALA A 32 7.83 -7.46 8.09
C ALA A 32 7.62 -8.51 6.97
N GLY A 33 8.67 -8.82 6.19
CA GLY A 33 8.63 -9.84 5.12
C GLY A 33 9.10 -9.34 3.75
N GLY A 34 8.72 -10.01 2.65
CA GLY A 34 9.19 -9.71 1.28
C GLY A 34 8.83 -8.32 0.74
N PHE A 35 7.81 -7.64 1.32
CA PHE A 35 7.51 -6.23 1.05
C PHE A 35 8.45 -5.25 1.80
N GLY A 36 9.27 -5.77 2.71
CA GLY A 36 10.32 -5.04 3.41
C GLY A 36 11.51 -4.65 2.51
N HIS A 37 11.61 -5.22 1.29
CA HIS A 37 12.55 -4.74 0.29
C HIS A 37 12.14 -3.35 -0.18
N TRP A 38 12.95 -2.35 0.17
CA TRP A 38 12.77 -0.93 -0.17
C TRP A 38 12.33 -0.69 -1.62
N GLY A 39 12.84 -1.50 -2.55
CA GLY A 39 12.50 -1.42 -3.97
C GLY A 39 11.01 -1.45 -4.30
N TRP A 40 10.22 -2.30 -3.64
CA TRP A 40 8.78 -2.38 -3.91
C TRP A 40 8.00 -1.22 -3.29
N ARG A 41 8.49 -0.71 -2.16
CA ARG A 41 7.91 0.45 -1.47
C ARG A 41 8.13 1.74 -2.23
N ALA A 42 9.24 1.83 -2.96
CA ALA A 42 9.64 3.02 -3.70
C ALA A 42 9.43 2.89 -5.22
N LEU A 43 8.73 1.86 -5.72
CA LEU A 43 8.55 1.68 -7.17
C LEU A 43 7.92 2.91 -7.84
N PHE A 44 7.06 3.64 -7.13
CA PHE A 44 6.47 4.90 -7.60
C PHE A 44 7.49 6.01 -7.89
N THR A 45 8.73 5.92 -7.40
CA THR A 45 9.80 6.88 -7.74
C THR A 45 10.43 6.58 -9.10
N GLU A 46 10.26 5.35 -9.59
CA GLU A 46 10.83 4.87 -10.85
C GLU A 46 9.77 4.65 -11.93
N HIS A 47 8.49 4.52 -11.54
CA HIS A 47 7.37 4.29 -12.45
C HIS A 47 6.22 5.28 -12.15
N PRO A 48 5.72 6.03 -13.14
CA PRO A 48 4.77 7.12 -12.91
C PRO A 48 3.38 6.65 -12.45
N HIS A 49 2.99 5.41 -12.79
CA HIS A 49 1.65 4.88 -12.52
C HIS A 49 1.74 3.60 -11.70
N VAL A 50 1.79 3.76 -10.37
CA VAL A 50 1.81 2.65 -9.43
C VAL A 50 0.62 2.77 -8.49
N VAL A 51 -0.18 1.71 -8.41
CA VAL A 51 -1.33 1.61 -7.52
C VAL A 51 -1.06 0.54 -6.48
N TYR A 52 -0.94 0.96 -5.22
CA TYR A 52 -0.81 0.01 -4.11
C TYR A 52 -2.20 -0.41 -3.61
N THR A 53 -2.39 -1.70 -3.35
CA THR A 53 -3.63 -2.20 -2.74
C THR A 53 -3.32 -3.05 -1.52
N SER A 54 -3.97 -2.74 -0.39
CA SER A 54 -3.90 -3.54 0.83
C SER A 54 -5.07 -4.52 0.95
N PHE A 55 -4.76 -5.80 1.00
CA PHE A 55 -5.68 -6.87 1.34
C PHE A 55 -5.41 -7.34 2.77
N GLY A 56 -5.93 -6.60 3.76
CA GLY A 56 -5.81 -6.97 5.18
C GLY A 56 -5.70 -5.78 6.10
N SER A 57 -4.51 -5.18 6.15
CA SER A 57 -4.20 -4.14 7.14
C SER A 57 -4.43 -2.72 6.59
N PRO A 58 -5.21 -1.86 7.28
CA PRO A 58 -5.32 -0.45 6.92
C PRO A 58 -4.02 0.33 7.16
N TYR A 59 -3.07 -0.24 7.90
CA TYR A 59 -1.83 0.43 8.27
C TYR A 59 -0.78 0.49 7.16
N LEU A 60 -1.02 -0.13 6.00
CA LEU A 60 -0.15 0.04 4.83
C LEU A 60 -0.05 1.53 4.44
N THR A 61 -1.15 2.28 4.53
CA THR A 61 -1.15 3.73 4.27
C THR A 61 -0.29 4.51 5.27
N HIS A 62 -0.22 4.06 6.52
CA HIS A 62 0.66 4.66 7.53
C HIS A 62 2.15 4.32 7.26
N GLU A 63 2.43 3.15 6.71
CA GLU A 63 3.79 2.71 6.39
C GLU A 63 4.30 3.22 5.03
N LEU A 64 3.40 3.65 4.15
CA LEU A 64 3.70 4.26 2.86
C LEU A 64 3.08 5.67 2.72
N PRO A 65 3.45 6.63 3.60
CA PRO A 65 2.86 7.97 3.57
C PRO A 65 3.21 8.76 2.29
N HIS A 66 4.22 8.30 1.55
CA HIS A 66 4.70 8.93 0.32
C HIS A 66 4.15 8.28 -0.95
N ALA A 67 3.45 7.14 -0.83
CA ALA A 67 2.87 6.50 -2.01
C ALA A 67 1.72 7.38 -2.55
N PRO A 68 1.65 7.61 -3.87
CA PRO A 68 0.67 8.53 -4.46
C PRO A 68 -0.76 8.01 -4.33
N ALA A 69 -0.97 6.69 -4.34
CA ALA A 69 -2.28 6.07 -4.18
C ALA A 69 -2.18 4.72 -3.45
N VAL A 70 -3.00 4.54 -2.42
CA VAL A 70 -3.16 3.27 -1.69
C VAL A 70 -4.64 2.94 -1.55
N ALA A 71 -5.09 1.88 -2.20
CA ALA A 71 -6.44 1.33 -2.09
C ALA A 71 -6.52 0.33 -0.92
N LEU A 72 -7.63 0.33 -0.17
CA LEU A 72 -7.83 -0.57 0.97
C LEU A 72 -8.99 -1.52 0.67
N ALA A 73 -8.68 -2.81 0.46
CA ALA A 73 -9.64 -3.87 0.19
C ALA A 73 -9.89 -4.79 1.41
N TYR A 74 -9.12 -4.60 2.50
CA TYR A 74 -9.27 -5.20 3.85
C TYR A 74 -9.22 -6.72 4.00
N GLY A 75 -9.39 -7.51 2.94
CA GLY A 75 -9.40 -8.97 3.09
C GLY A 75 -9.09 -9.71 1.80
N GLY A 76 -8.52 -10.91 1.92
CA GLY A 76 -8.15 -11.74 0.77
C GLY A 76 -9.31 -12.47 0.09
N SER A 77 -10.57 -12.15 0.44
CA SER A 77 -11.74 -12.84 -0.11
C SER A 77 -11.86 -12.64 -1.63
N VAL A 78 -12.47 -13.60 -2.33
CA VAL A 78 -12.74 -13.47 -3.78
C VAL A 78 -13.58 -12.22 -4.07
N ALA A 79 -14.54 -11.89 -3.20
CA ALA A 79 -15.35 -10.67 -3.34
C ALA A 79 -14.49 -9.40 -3.26
N SER A 80 -13.56 -9.34 -2.29
CA SER A 80 -12.63 -8.22 -2.10
C SER A 80 -11.69 -8.05 -3.30
N GLN A 81 -11.15 -9.15 -3.82
CA GLN A 81 -10.26 -9.12 -5.00
C GLN A 81 -11.01 -8.63 -6.24
N ARG A 82 -12.24 -9.13 -6.47
CA ARG A 82 -13.08 -8.66 -7.58
C ARG A 82 -13.44 -7.19 -7.45
N ALA A 83 -13.79 -6.74 -6.24
CA ALA A 83 -14.08 -5.32 -5.98
C ALA A 83 -12.85 -4.43 -6.24
N ALA A 84 -11.65 -4.88 -5.85
CA ALA A 84 -10.41 -4.16 -6.12
C ALA A 84 -10.16 -4.00 -7.63
N VAL A 85 -10.32 -5.07 -8.41
CA VAL A 85 -10.18 -5.01 -9.88
C VAL A 85 -11.19 -4.05 -10.50
N LYS A 86 -12.46 -4.16 -10.13
CA LYS A 86 -13.50 -3.24 -10.63
C LYS A 86 -13.20 -1.78 -10.29
N PHE A 87 -12.69 -1.53 -9.09
CA PHE A 87 -12.27 -0.20 -8.66
C PHE A 87 -11.07 0.31 -9.48
N TRP A 88 -10.04 -0.52 -9.67
CA TRP A 88 -8.86 -0.17 -10.46
C TRP A 88 -9.20 0.20 -11.91
N LEU A 89 -10.15 -0.53 -12.50
CA LEU A 89 -10.62 -0.31 -13.88
C LEU A 89 -11.69 0.79 -13.99
N GLY A 90 -12.06 1.43 -12.89
CA GLY A 90 -13.05 2.51 -12.88
C GLY A 90 -14.51 2.05 -13.08
N GLU A 91 -14.78 0.75 -13.00
CA GLU A 91 -16.14 0.20 -13.11
C GLU A 91 -17.03 0.56 -11.91
N ILE A 92 -16.42 0.74 -10.73
CA ILE A 92 -17.11 1.14 -9.50
C ILE A 92 -16.33 2.25 -8.78
N PRO A 93 -17.02 3.24 -8.16
CA PRO A 93 -16.37 4.26 -7.36
C PRO A 93 -15.92 3.71 -5.98
N ALA A 94 -14.88 4.30 -5.39
CA ALA A 94 -14.56 4.07 -3.99
C ALA A 94 -15.60 4.74 -3.10
N GLN A 95 -16.28 3.94 -2.27
CA GLN A 95 -17.29 4.41 -1.31
C GLN A 95 -16.91 4.13 0.15
N GLY A 96 -15.79 3.43 0.38
CA GLY A 96 -15.35 3.06 1.72
C GLY A 96 -14.82 4.26 2.51
N MET A 97 -15.12 4.28 3.81
CA MET A 97 -14.46 5.16 4.77
C MET A 97 -13.52 4.35 5.63
N LEU A 98 -12.39 4.95 6.02
CA LEU A 98 -11.46 4.36 6.98
C LEU A 98 -12.19 4.10 8.32
N PRO A 99 -12.27 2.85 8.79
CA PRO A 99 -12.93 2.51 10.05
C PRO A 99 -12.07 2.85 11.28
N VAL A 100 -10.83 3.29 11.06
CA VAL A 100 -9.84 3.58 12.10
C VAL A 100 -9.28 4.99 11.91
N GLN A 101 -8.98 5.65 13.02
CA GLN A 101 -8.13 6.83 12.99
C GLN A 101 -6.67 6.40 12.88
N LEU A 102 -6.02 6.78 11.78
CA LEU A 102 -4.60 6.50 11.61
C LEU A 102 -3.76 7.37 12.56
N PRO A 103 -2.68 6.84 13.16
CA PRO A 103 -1.77 7.62 13.99
C PRO A 103 -1.22 8.82 13.22
N LYS A 104 -1.23 10.00 13.82
CA LYS A 104 -0.63 11.21 13.23
C LYS A 104 0.86 11.24 13.56
N VAL A 105 1.71 11.21 12.53
CA VAL A 105 3.16 11.42 12.70
C VAL A 105 3.42 12.93 12.71
N LYS A 106 3.92 13.46 13.83
CA LYS A 106 4.43 14.84 13.89
C LYS A 106 5.89 14.84 13.44
N VAL A 107 6.18 15.44 12.29
CA VAL A 107 7.56 15.67 11.84
C VAL A 107 8.09 16.91 12.57
N HIS A 108 9.01 16.70 13.52
CA HIS A 108 9.76 17.81 14.12
C HIS A 108 10.94 18.12 13.20
N ARG A 109 10.98 19.34 12.64
CA ARG A 109 12.20 19.79 11.94
C ARG A 109 13.27 20.01 13.00
N PRO A 110 14.49 19.50 12.82
CA PRO A 110 15.60 19.84 13.71
C PRO A 110 15.78 21.36 13.68
N ASP A 111 15.99 21.96 14.84
CA ASP A 111 16.35 23.37 14.93
C ASP A 111 17.64 23.60 14.14
N SER A 112 17.61 24.50 13.16
CA SER A 112 18.74 24.82 12.30
C SER A 112 19.75 25.76 12.96
N SER A 113 19.68 25.96 14.29
CA SER A 113 20.67 26.72 15.05
C SER A 113 21.83 25.84 15.53
N ARG A 114 22.76 25.50 14.65
CA ARG A 114 24.16 25.19 14.99
C ARG A 114 25.10 25.61 13.87
#